data_AF-A0A165HBS1-F1
#
_entry.id   AF-A0A165HBS1-F1
#
_cell.length_a   1.000
_cell.length_b   1.000
_cell.length_c   1.000
_cell.angle_alpha   90.00
_cell.angle_beta   90.00
_cell.angle_gamma   90.00
#
_symmetry.space_group_name_H-M   'P 1'
#
loop_
_entity.id
_entity.type
_entity.pdbx_description
1 polymer ?
#
loop_
_entity_poly.entity_id
_entity_poly.type
_entity_poly.pdbx_seq_one_letter_code
_entity_poly.pdbx_strand_id
1 'polypeptide(L)'
;MPPPPRSGGHSAAPSTSALPALPARPVRPLCRYIAMPGGCYAGERCKFRHSEEATKTPHQERQVCRYYVAGYCKRGADCWYRHVSDAPVAPEAGPSSRPAEPVASEGPPTVQQEDDDDLDELACMICYDKPLQYGLLAGCSHVFCLACMRGWRDVKDKEVSMLESGVVKACPVCRVPSRYITPSSQVSHCTLIHALC
;
A
#
# COMPACT_ATOMS: atom_id res chain seq x y z
N MET A 1 45.51 57.84 10.10
CA MET A 1 44.87 58.27 8.83
C MET A 1 44.27 57.04 8.17
N PRO A 2 42.94 56.89 8.09
CA PRO A 2 42.30 55.84 7.31
C PRO A 2 42.26 56.19 5.80
N PRO A 3 42.26 55.21 4.89
CA PRO A 3 42.12 55.43 3.44
C PRO A 3 40.66 55.72 3.02
N PRO A 4 40.43 56.36 1.86
CA PRO A 4 39.12 56.83 1.43
C PRO A 4 38.17 55.70 0.97
N PRO A 5 36.85 55.92 0.97
CA PRO A 5 35.87 54.94 0.48
C PRO A 5 35.97 54.75 -1.04
N ARG A 6 35.95 53.50 -1.49
CA ARG A 6 35.85 53.14 -2.92
C ARG A 6 34.39 53.21 -3.35
N SER A 7 34.08 54.23 -4.13
CA SER A 7 32.83 54.35 -4.89
C SER A 7 32.76 53.27 -5.98
N GLY A 8 32.08 52.17 -5.69
CA GLY A 8 31.76 51.12 -6.65
C GLY A 8 30.33 51.30 -7.19
N GLY A 9 30.19 52.08 -8.26
CA GLY A 9 28.95 52.18 -9.02
C GLY A 9 28.83 50.96 -9.94
N HIS A 10 27.96 50.02 -9.61
CA HIS A 10 27.44 49.05 -10.57
C HIS A 10 26.14 49.62 -11.11
N SER A 11 26.21 50.24 -12.29
CA SER A 11 25.05 50.59 -13.09
C SER A 11 24.32 49.30 -13.47
N ALA A 12 23.25 48.97 -12.74
CA ALA A 12 22.31 47.94 -13.15
C ALA A 12 21.48 48.52 -14.31
N ALA A 13 21.80 48.11 -15.53
CA ALA A 13 20.91 48.30 -16.68
C ALA A 13 19.61 47.52 -16.43
N PRO A 14 18.42 48.08 -16.75
CA PRO A 14 17.18 47.33 -16.70
C PRO A 14 17.11 46.41 -17.93
N SER A 15 17.46 45.15 -17.76
CA SER A 15 17.21 44.12 -18.78
C SER A 15 15.77 43.64 -18.68
N THR A 16 14.80 44.48 -19.03
CA THR A 16 13.42 44.04 -19.31
C THR A 16 13.32 43.53 -20.74
N SER A 17 14.09 42.49 -21.07
CA SER A 17 13.78 41.66 -22.25
C SER A 17 12.76 40.63 -21.83
N ALA A 18 11.49 41.02 -21.86
CA ALA A 18 10.38 40.08 -21.78
C ALA A 18 10.44 39.15 -23.00
N LEU A 19 11.00 37.95 -22.79
CA LEU A 19 10.95 36.88 -23.76
C LEU A 19 9.47 36.52 -24.00
N PRO A 20 9.05 36.29 -25.27
CA PRO A 20 7.68 35.88 -25.55
C PRO A 20 7.39 34.57 -24.81
N ALA A 21 6.35 34.58 -23.97
CA ALA A 21 5.89 33.40 -23.26
C ALA A 21 5.55 32.31 -24.29
N LEU A 22 6.38 31.28 -24.32
CA LEU A 22 6.14 30.06 -25.09
C LEU A 22 4.72 29.55 -24.78
N PRO A 23 3.99 28.98 -25.76
CA PRO A 23 2.66 28.46 -25.50
C PRO A 23 2.74 27.49 -24.32
N ALA A 24 1.94 27.76 -23.29
CA ALA A 24 1.89 26.95 -22.09
C ALA A 24 1.78 25.48 -22.52
N ARG A 25 2.75 24.65 -22.10
CA ARG A 25 2.74 23.21 -22.41
C ARG A 25 1.33 22.68 -22.13
N PRO A 26 0.71 21.93 -23.07
CA PRO A 26 -0.63 21.42 -22.87
C PRO A 26 -0.66 20.68 -21.54
N VAL A 27 -1.50 21.19 -20.64
CA VAL A 27 -1.61 20.68 -19.28
C VAL A 27 -2.00 19.22 -19.41
N ARG A 28 -1.13 18.31 -18.96
CA ARG A 28 -1.41 16.87 -19.11
C ARG A 28 -2.73 16.57 -18.39
N PRO A 29 -3.61 15.75 -18.99
CA PRO A 29 -4.92 15.50 -18.41
C PRO A 29 -4.80 14.85 -17.03
N LEU A 30 -5.83 15.04 -16.18
CA LEU A 30 -5.88 14.42 -14.86
C LEU A 30 -5.89 12.89 -14.97
N CYS A 31 -5.19 12.23 -14.06
CA CYS A 31 -5.21 10.78 -13.94
C CYS A 31 -6.58 10.32 -13.47
N ARG A 32 -7.31 9.59 -14.31
CA ARG A 32 -8.62 9.04 -13.93
C ARG A 32 -8.54 8.01 -12.79
N TYR A 33 -7.39 7.36 -12.62
CA TYR A 33 -7.18 6.33 -11.61
C TYR A 33 -6.83 6.90 -10.23
N ILE A 34 -6.59 8.21 -10.08
CA ILE A 34 -6.26 8.82 -8.78
C ILE A 34 -7.42 8.73 -7.78
N ALA A 35 -8.66 8.87 -8.27
CA ALA A 35 -9.89 8.87 -7.48
C ALA A 35 -10.61 7.50 -7.47
N MET A 36 -10.02 6.48 -8.10
CA MET A 36 -10.58 5.12 -8.08
C MET A 36 -10.22 4.42 -6.76
N PRO A 37 -11.08 3.53 -6.24
CA PRO A 37 -10.71 2.63 -5.15
C PRO A 37 -9.44 1.87 -5.52
N GLY A 38 -8.38 2.05 -4.73
CA GLY A 38 -7.06 1.48 -5.01
C GLY A 38 -6.03 2.45 -5.62
N GLY A 39 -6.44 3.66 -6.03
CA GLY A 39 -5.55 4.74 -6.48
C GLY A 39 -4.77 4.46 -7.77
N CYS A 40 -3.96 5.43 -8.20
CA CYS A 40 -3.12 5.27 -9.38
C CYS A 40 -1.87 4.44 -9.07
N TYR A 41 -1.76 3.24 -9.67
CA TYR A 41 -0.60 2.35 -9.52
C TYR A 41 0.73 2.91 -10.02
N ALA A 42 0.69 3.95 -10.87
CA ALA A 42 1.89 4.58 -11.40
C ALA A 42 2.51 5.60 -10.43
N GLY A 43 1.79 6.02 -9.38
CA GLY A 43 2.27 7.00 -8.39
C GLY A 43 2.81 8.26 -9.06
N GLU A 44 3.99 8.71 -8.65
CA GLU A 44 4.70 9.88 -9.21
C GLU A 44 5.20 9.66 -10.65
N ARG A 45 5.26 8.41 -11.14
CA ARG A 45 5.60 8.08 -12.53
C ARG A 45 4.38 8.07 -13.44
N CYS A 46 3.21 8.48 -12.94
CA CYS A 46 2.01 8.57 -13.75
C CYS A 46 2.22 9.56 -14.91
N LYS A 47 1.86 9.11 -16.12
CA LYS A 47 1.90 9.96 -17.34
C LYS A 47 0.89 11.12 -17.27
N PHE A 48 -0.12 10.99 -16.41
CA PHE A 48 -1.22 11.92 -16.18
C PHE A 48 -1.01 12.72 -14.89
N ARG A 49 -1.56 13.93 -14.78
CA ARG A 49 -1.40 14.75 -13.57
C ARG A 49 -2.27 14.23 -12.42
N HIS A 50 -1.73 14.21 -11.21
CA HIS A 50 -2.50 14.03 -9.97
C HIS A 50 -2.87 15.42 -9.41
N SER A 51 -4.01 15.52 -8.71
CA SER A 51 -4.42 16.80 -8.09
C SER A 51 -3.38 17.23 -7.05
N GLU A 52 -3.18 18.54 -6.89
CA GLU A 52 -2.06 19.16 -6.18
C GLU A 52 -2.10 18.90 -4.65
N GLU A 53 -3.26 18.51 -4.16
CA GLU A 53 -3.59 18.10 -2.79
C GLU A 53 -3.28 16.63 -2.48
N ALA A 54 -3.02 15.80 -3.50
CA ALA A 54 -2.79 14.36 -3.35
C ALA A 54 -1.40 13.97 -3.87
N THR A 55 -0.35 14.39 -3.16
CA THR A 55 1.04 13.96 -3.42
C THR A 55 1.20 12.45 -3.25
N LYS A 56 0.35 11.82 -2.43
CA LYS A 56 0.34 10.39 -2.16
C LYS A 56 -0.94 9.78 -2.71
N THR A 57 -0.81 8.75 -3.54
CA THR A 57 -1.98 7.99 -3.98
C THR A 57 -2.47 7.10 -2.83
N PRO A 58 -3.77 6.76 -2.76
CA PRO A 58 -4.27 5.78 -1.79
C PRO A 58 -3.52 4.42 -1.84
N HIS A 59 -2.96 4.07 -3.00
CA HIS A 59 -2.08 2.93 -3.18
C HIS A 59 -0.76 3.06 -2.42
N GLN A 60 -0.13 4.24 -2.53
CA GLN A 60 1.18 4.56 -1.98
C GLN A 60 1.13 4.75 -0.46
N GLU A 61 0.02 5.29 0.06
CA GLU A 61 -0.24 5.37 1.51
C GLU A 61 -0.42 3.99 2.17
N ARG A 62 -0.97 3.02 1.43
CA ARG A 62 -1.16 1.66 1.96
C ARG A 62 0.17 0.87 2.04
N GLN A 63 1.13 1.16 1.16
CA GLN A 63 2.39 0.41 1.04
C GLN A 63 3.39 0.74 2.16
N VAL A 64 3.85 -0.29 2.86
CA VAL A 64 4.89 -0.18 3.90
C VAL A 64 6.25 0.02 3.26
N CYS A 65 7.04 0.94 3.81
CA CYS A 65 8.40 1.19 3.38
C CYS A 65 9.31 0.01 3.75
N ARG A 66 9.69 -0.78 2.74
CA ARG A 66 10.61 -1.91 2.93
C ARG A 66 11.96 -1.51 3.54
N TYR A 67 12.45 -0.31 3.25
CA TYR A 67 13.71 0.20 3.80
C TYR A 67 13.60 0.65 5.26
N TYR A 68 12.41 1.06 5.69
CA TYR A 68 12.16 1.45 7.09
C TYR A 68 12.02 0.22 7.97
N VAL A 69 11.26 -0.78 7.50
CA VAL A 69 11.18 -2.09 8.14
C VAL A 69 12.57 -2.72 8.27
N ALA A 70 13.43 -2.52 7.27
CA ALA A 70 14.82 -2.98 7.32
C ALA A 70 15.77 -2.06 8.13
N GLY A 71 15.28 -0.95 8.70
CA GLY A 71 16.03 -0.07 9.61
C GLY A 71 16.94 0.99 8.96
N TYR A 72 16.92 1.17 7.63
CA TYR A 72 17.85 2.08 6.93
C TYR A 72 17.18 3.06 5.95
N CYS A 73 15.92 3.43 6.20
CA CYS A 73 15.23 4.42 5.37
C CYS A 73 15.86 5.82 5.52
N LYS A 74 16.60 6.25 4.49
CA LYS A 74 17.26 7.57 4.44
C LYS A 74 16.32 8.77 4.32
N ARG A 75 15.03 8.55 4.06
CA ARG A 75 14.03 9.61 3.82
C ARG A 75 13.27 10.05 5.07
N GLY A 76 13.44 9.35 6.20
CA GLY A 76 12.77 9.71 7.46
C GLY A 76 11.25 9.84 7.32
N ALA A 77 10.66 10.85 7.97
CA ALA A 77 9.21 11.08 7.97
C ALA A 77 8.63 11.51 6.61
N ASP A 78 9.46 12.03 5.71
CA ASP A 78 9.06 12.45 4.35
C ASP A 78 9.12 11.29 3.34
N CYS A 79 9.26 10.06 3.83
CA CYS A 79 9.25 8.89 2.97
C CYS A 79 7.90 8.77 2.25
N TRP A 80 7.97 8.47 0.94
CA TRP A 80 6.81 8.23 0.10
C TRP A 80 6.01 6.99 0.51
N TYR A 81 6.60 6.07 1.27
CA TYR A 81 5.94 4.87 1.76
C TYR A 81 5.69 4.96 3.26
N ARG A 82 4.66 4.27 3.74
CA ARG A 82 4.28 4.27 5.16
C ARG A 82 5.36 3.62 6.02
N HIS A 83 5.76 4.33 7.07
CA HIS A 83 6.62 3.82 8.14
C HIS A 83 5.70 3.28 9.24
N VAL A 84 5.75 1.97 9.49
CA VAL A 84 5.09 1.35 10.65
C VAL A 84 6.20 0.76 11.51
N SER A 85 6.20 1.13 12.78
CA SER A 85 7.08 0.56 13.79
C SER A 85 6.30 -0.52 14.53
N ASP A 86 6.90 -1.69 14.76
CA ASP A 86 6.33 -2.78 15.57
C ASP A 86 6.33 -2.48 17.09
N ALA A 87 6.30 -1.19 17.47
CA ALA A 87 6.13 -0.77 18.85
C ALA A 87 4.69 -0.30 19.04
N PRO A 88 3.96 -0.78 20.07
CA PRO A 88 2.70 -0.17 20.47
C PRO A 88 2.98 1.23 21.01
N VAL A 89 2.91 2.24 20.15
CA VAL A 89 3.01 3.65 20.54
C VAL A 89 1.60 4.14 20.80
N ALA A 90 1.27 4.26 22.08
CA ALA A 90 0.16 5.05 22.58
C ALA A 90 0.20 6.46 21.97
N PRO A 91 -0.94 7.14 21.76
CA PRO A 91 -0.95 8.48 21.21
C PRO A 91 -0.22 9.45 22.15
N GLU A 92 0.90 9.98 21.68
CA GLU A 92 1.73 10.98 22.35
C GLU A 92 0.92 12.27 22.60
N ALA A 93 0.52 12.49 23.85
CA ALA A 93 0.09 13.79 24.36
C ALA A 93 1.03 14.20 25.50
N GLY A 94 1.84 15.24 25.24
CA GLY A 94 2.47 16.24 26.13
C GLY A 94 2.91 15.88 27.57
N PRO A 95 4.08 16.38 28.03
CA PRO A 95 4.56 16.12 29.38
C PRO A 95 3.89 17.04 30.41
N SER A 96 3.25 16.47 31.44
CA SER A 96 3.15 17.15 32.74
C SER A 96 2.94 16.16 33.88
N SER A 97 3.78 16.32 34.91
CA SER A 97 4.07 15.42 36.02
C SER A 97 2.89 15.15 36.96
N ARG A 98 2.85 13.96 37.58
CA ARG A 98 2.96 13.74 39.05
C ARG A 98 2.80 12.24 39.44
N PRO A 99 3.32 11.80 40.61
CA PRO A 99 3.68 10.40 40.88
C PRO A 99 2.69 9.57 41.73
N ALA A 100 2.72 8.25 41.47
CA ALA A 100 2.47 7.01 42.26
C ALA A 100 1.91 7.11 43.71
N GLU A 101 0.91 6.31 44.15
CA GLU A 101 0.95 4.89 44.62
C GLU A 101 -0.41 4.52 45.35
N PRO A 102 -0.69 3.32 45.94
CA PRO A 102 -1.15 2.06 45.30
C PRO A 102 -2.32 1.30 46.05
N VAL A 103 -2.62 0.07 45.57
CA VAL A 103 -3.15 -1.16 46.28
C VAL A 103 -4.65 -1.56 46.25
N ALA A 104 -4.89 -2.65 45.49
CA ALA A 104 -5.68 -3.89 45.70
C ALA A 104 -7.19 -3.93 46.08
N SER A 105 -7.96 -4.74 45.35
CA SER A 105 -8.43 -6.07 45.82
C SER A 105 -9.29 -6.83 44.77
N GLU A 106 -8.82 -8.02 44.43
CA GLU A 106 -9.49 -9.34 44.28
C GLU A 106 -10.94 -9.48 43.77
N GLY A 107 -11.12 -10.33 42.72
CA GLY A 107 -12.34 -11.13 42.48
C GLY A 107 -12.81 -11.30 41.01
N PRO A 108 -12.73 -12.51 40.39
CA PRO A 108 -13.35 -12.89 39.09
C PRO A 108 -14.74 -13.56 39.28
N PRO A 109 -15.69 -13.60 38.30
CA PRO A 109 -15.55 -14.44 37.08
C PRO A 109 -16.23 -13.93 35.77
N THR A 110 -15.64 -14.38 34.65
CA THR A 110 -16.25 -14.74 33.34
C THR A 110 -17.34 -13.85 32.70
N VAL A 111 -17.03 -13.22 31.56
CA VAL A 111 -17.85 -13.32 30.32
C VAL A 111 -17.05 -12.85 29.09
N GLN A 112 -16.83 -13.80 28.17
CA GLN A 112 -16.79 -13.63 26.71
C GLN A 112 -15.78 -12.63 26.13
N GLN A 113 -14.58 -13.15 25.86
CA GLN A 113 -13.75 -12.65 24.78
C GLN A 113 -13.86 -13.67 23.65
N GLU A 114 -14.77 -13.40 22.72
CA GLU A 114 -15.07 -14.22 21.54
C GLU A 114 -14.82 -13.46 20.22
N ASP A 115 -13.93 -12.46 20.22
CA ASP A 115 -13.57 -11.65 19.03
C ASP A 115 -12.07 -11.76 18.67
N ASP A 116 -11.48 -12.96 18.71
CA ASP A 116 -10.13 -13.23 18.18
C ASP A 116 -10.11 -14.33 17.08
N ASP A 117 -11.22 -15.05 16.86
CA ASP A 117 -11.28 -16.18 15.90
C ASP A 117 -11.73 -15.78 14.46
N ASP A 118 -12.19 -14.55 14.22
CA ASP A 118 -12.61 -14.07 12.88
C ASP A 118 -11.44 -13.57 11.98
N LEU A 119 -10.22 -13.50 12.51
CA LEU A 119 -9.05 -12.97 11.79
C LEU A 119 -8.33 -14.01 10.92
N ASP A 120 -8.50 -15.31 11.22
CA ASP A 120 -7.81 -16.44 10.58
C ASP A 120 -8.53 -16.99 9.34
N GLU A 121 -9.84 -16.71 9.18
CA GLU A 121 -10.64 -17.23 8.05
C GLU A 121 -10.20 -16.66 6.69
N LEU A 122 -9.44 -15.56 6.69
CA LEU A 122 -8.97 -14.84 5.51
C LEU A 122 -7.49 -15.10 5.17
N ALA A 123 -6.86 -16.06 5.84
CA ALA A 123 -5.49 -16.45 5.57
C ALA A 123 -5.35 -17.17 4.22
N CYS A 124 -4.18 -17.02 3.61
CA CYS A 124 -3.85 -17.78 2.42
C CYS A 124 -3.74 -19.27 2.74
N MET A 125 -4.47 -20.13 2.03
CA MET A 125 -4.42 -21.58 2.28
C MET A 125 -3.10 -22.28 1.89
N ILE A 126 -2.15 -21.56 1.28
CA ILE A 126 -0.82 -22.11 0.92
C ILE A 126 0.25 -21.69 1.93
N CYS A 127 0.26 -20.42 2.33
CA CYS A 127 1.32 -19.86 3.17
C CYS A 127 0.83 -19.42 4.57
N TYR A 128 -0.46 -19.59 4.86
CA TYR A 128 -1.11 -19.26 6.13
C TYR A 128 -1.01 -17.79 6.58
N ASP A 129 -0.42 -16.92 5.78
CA ASP A 129 -0.39 -15.47 6.01
C ASP A 129 -1.64 -14.77 5.48
N LYS A 130 -2.07 -13.71 6.17
CA LYS A 130 -3.09 -12.76 5.69
C LYS A 130 -2.56 -11.98 4.49
N PRO A 131 -3.08 -12.21 3.27
CA PRO A 131 -2.49 -11.64 2.09
C PRO A 131 -2.96 -10.19 1.89
N LEU A 132 -2.01 -9.30 1.62
CA LEU A 132 -2.32 -7.91 1.24
C LEU A 132 -3.04 -7.82 -0.12
N GLN A 133 -2.89 -8.85 -0.94
CA GLN A 133 -3.55 -8.99 -2.23
C GLN A 133 -3.91 -10.45 -2.47
N TYR A 134 -5.21 -10.68 -2.61
CA TYR A 134 -5.80 -11.99 -2.88
C TYR A 134 -5.71 -12.32 -4.37
N GLY A 135 -5.42 -13.58 -4.68
CA GLY A 135 -5.48 -14.13 -6.03
C GLY A 135 -6.73 -14.99 -6.19
N LEU A 136 -7.84 -14.37 -6.61
CA LEU A 136 -9.13 -15.05 -6.74
C LEU A 136 -9.19 -15.84 -8.07
N LEU A 137 -9.84 -16.99 -8.02
CA LEU A 137 -10.03 -17.90 -9.14
C LEU A 137 -11.50 -17.89 -9.56
N ALA A 138 -11.77 -17.78 -10.86
CA ALA A 138 -13.13 -17.94 -11.36
C ALA A 138 -13.63 -19.37 -11.10
N GLY A 139 -14.82 -19.50 -10.50
CA GLY A 139 -15.47 -20.78 -10.26
C GLY A 139 -15.21 -21.43 -8.90
N CYS A 140 -14.44 -20.82 -8.00
CA CYS A 140 -14.35 -21.24 -6.61
C CYS A 140 -14.04 -20.09 -5.66
N SER A 141 -14.42 -20.21 -4.39
CA SER A 141 -14.22 -19.20 -3.33
C SER A 141 -12.93 -19.38 -2.52
N HIS A 142 -12.01 -20.25 -2.94
CA HIS A 142 -10.78 -20.51 -2.18
C HIS A 142 -9.85 -19.30 -2.12
N VAL A 143 -9.33 -19.05 -0.91
CA VAL A 143 -8.57 -17.86 -0.56
C VAL A 143 -7.07 -18.13 -0.68
N PHE A 144 -6.40 -17.35 -1.52
CA PHE A 144 -4.95 -17.45 -1.72
C PHE A 144 -4.31 -16.07 -1.84
N CYS A 145 -3.04 -15.99 -1.43
CA CYS A 145 -2.19 -14.85 -1.72
C CYS A 145 -1.86 -14.77 -3.21
N LEU A 146 -1.78 -13.56 -3.77
CA LEU A 146 -1.45 -13.39 -5.19
C LEU A 146 -0.07 -13.97 -5.54
N ALA A 147 0.90 -13.88 -4.63
CA ALA A 147 2.23 -14.46 -4.83
C ALA A 147 2.17 -15.99 -4.94
N CYS A 148 1.37 -16.62 -4.09
CA CYS A 148 1.17 -18.06 -4.02
C CYS A 148 0.50 -18.58 -5.29
N MET A 149 -0.54 -17.88 -5.76
CA MET A 149 -1.21 -18.22 -7.02
C MET A 149 -0.33 -17.99 -8.25
N ARG A 150 0.55 -16.99 -8.23
CA ARG A 150 1.53 -16.79 -9.30
C ARG A 150 2.56 -17.91 -9.31
N GLY A 151 3.09 -18.31 -8.16
CA GLY A 151 4.01 -19.45 -8.05
C GLY A 151 3.35 -20.77 -8.47
N TRP A 152 2.09 -20.98 -8.12
CA TRP A 152 1.33 -22.14 -8.57
C TRP A 152 1.18 -22.22 -10.09
N ARG A 153 1.01 -21.07 -10.76
CA ARG A 153 0.90 -20.99 -12.22
C ARG A 153 2.24 -20.93 -12.95
N ASP A 154 3.33 -20.70 -12.22
CA ASP A 154 4.66 -20.64 -12.83
C ASP A 154 5.05 -22.02 -13.37
N VAL A 155 5.61 -22.01 -14.58
CA VAL A 155 5.92 -23.21 -15.35
C VAL A 155 7.40 -23.58 -15.30
N LYS A 156 8.26 -22.71 -14.76
CA LYS A 156 9.71 -22.83 -14.92
C LYS A 156 10.29 -24.04 -14.19
N ASP A 157 9.71 -24.41 -13.05
CA ASP A 157 10.21 -25.49 -12.19
C ASP A 157 9.28 -26.72 -12.15
N LYS A 158 8.34 -26.84 -13.11
CA LYS A 158 7.34 -27.91 -13.12
C LYS A 158 7.63 -28.99 -14.15
N GLU A 159 7.41 -30.23 -13.75
CA GLU A 159 7.54 -31.40 -14.64
C GLU A 159 6.50 -31.38 -15.78
N VAL A 160 6.86 -31.98 -16.91
CA VAL A 160 6.04 -32.03 -18.13
C VAL A 160 4.67 -32.67 -17.86
N SER A 161 4.63 -33.72 -17.04
CA SER A 161 3.40 -34.41 -16.65
C SER A 161 2.41 -33.48 -15.91
N MET A 162 2.91 -32.57 -15.05
CA MET A 162 2.10 -31.59 -14.34
C MET A 162 1.60 -30.46 -15.23
N LEU A 163 2.36 -30.12 -16.27
CA LEU A 163 1.97 -29.13 -17.27
C LEU A 163 0.85 -29.68 -18.17
N GLU A 164 0.97 -30.93 -18.61
CA GLU A 164 0.00 -31.63 -19.47
C GLU A 164 -1.33 -31.88 -18.75
N SER A 165 -1.30 -32.21 -17.46
CA SER A 165 -2.52 -32.39 -16.66
C SER A 165 -3.33 -31.11 -16.45
N GLY A 166 -2.77 -29.92 -16.75
CA GLY A 166 -3.46 -28.64 -16.61
C GLY A 166 -3.69 -28.19 -15.16
N VAL A 167 -3.18 -28.94 -14.18
CA VAL A 167 -3.32 -28.68 -12.73
C VAL A 167 -2.77 -27.31 -12.34
N VAL A 168 -1.71 -26.86 -13.03
CA VAL A 168 -1.12 -25.52 -12.85
C VAL A 168 -2.08 -24.37 -13.19
N LYS A 169 -3.15 -24.63 -13.94
CA LYS A 169 -4.21 -23.65 -14.27
C LYS A 169 -5.49 -23.90 -13.48
N ALA A 170 -5.44 -24.73 -12.44
CA ALA A 170 -6.57 -25.08 -11.60
C ALA A 170 -6.39 -24.59 -10.17
N CYS A 171 -7.47 -24.55 -9.39
CA CYS A 171 -7.42 -24.28 -7.96
C CYS A 171 -6.56 -25.35 -7.22
N PRO A 172 -5.60 -24.96 -6.38
CA PRO A 172 -4.80 -25.89 -5.57
C PRO A 172 -5.63 -26.77 -4.64
N VAL A 173 -6.81 -26.31 -4.24
CA VAL A 173 -7.68 -27.01 -3.28
C VAL A 173 -8.71 -27.88 -4.01
N CYS A 174 -9.56 -27.29 -4.85
CA CYS A 174 -10.67 -28.02 -5.49
C CYS A 174 -10.47 -28.37 -6.97
N ARG A 175 -9.32 -28.00 -7.56
CA ARG A 175 -8.99 -28.24 -8.97
C ARG A 175 -9.98 -27.65 -9.99
N VAL A 176 -10.85 -26.72 -9.59
CA VAL A 176 -11.67 -25.95 -10.53
C VAL A 176 -10.74 -25.20 -11.49
N PRO A 177 -10.90 -25.39 -12.82
CA PRO A 177 -10.05 -24.74 -13.80
C PRO A 177 -10.37 -23.25 -13.86
N SER A 178 -9.32 -22.42 -13.92
CA SER A 178 -9.49 -20.99 -14.08
C SER A 178 -8.36 -20.44 -14.95
N ARG A 179 -8.70 -19.70 -16.00
CA ARG A 179 -7.70 -19.22 -16.97
C ARG A 179 -6.93 -17.99 -16.50
N TYR A 180 -7.46 -17.26 -15.53
CA TYR A 180 -6.90 -15.99 -15.07
C TYR A 180 -6.92 -15.91 -13.55
N ILE A 181 -5.96 -15.20 -12.97
CA ILE A 181 -6.00 -14.84 -11.54
C ILE A 181 -6.55 -13.42 -11.48
N THR A 182 -7.61 -13.22 -10.71
CA THR A 182 -8.16 -11.89 -10.45
C THR A 182 -7.54 -11.34 -9.17
N PRO A 183 -6.63 -10.36 -9.25
CA PRO A 183 -6.08 -9.73 -8.06
C PRO A 183 -7.15 -8.87 -7.38
N SER A 184 -7.35 -9.05 -6.07
CA SER A 184 -8.29 -8.24 -5.28
C SER A 184 -7.69 -7.88 -3.92
N SER A 185 -8.07 -6.74 -3.35
CA SER A 185 -7.71 -6.36 -1.98
C SER A 185 -8.75 -6.81 -0.94
N GLN A 186 -9.86 -7.41 -1.39
CA GLN A 186 -10.93 -7.95 -0.55
C GLN A 186 -11.35 -9.29 -1.14
N VAL A 187 -11.61 -10.28 -0.29
CA VAL A 187 -12.39 -11.42 -0.72
C VAL A 187 -13.84 -11.09 -0.45
N SER A 188 -14.69 -11.19 -1.45
CA SER A 188 -16.12 -11.17 -1.21
C SER A 188 -16.48 -12.57 -0.72
N HIS A 189 -16.93 -12.73 0.53
CA HIS A 189 -17.57 -13.97 1.05
C HIS A 189 -18.89 -14.30 0.31
N CYS A 190 -19.06 -13.82 -0.92
CA CYS A 190 -20.30 -13.88 -1.66
C CYS A 190 -20.37 -15.15 -2.51
N THR A 191 -20.49 -16.30 -1.83
CA THR A 191 -21.20 -17.47 -2.35
C THR A 191 -22.33 -17.88 -1.39
N LEU A 192 -23.01 -16.89 -0.81
CA LEU A 192 -24.29 -17.04 -0.11
C LEU A 192 -25.45 -16.35 -0.85
N ILE A 193 -25.26 -15.97 -2.12
CA ILE A 193 -26.34 -15.50 -3.00
C ILE A 193 -26.49 -16.44 -4.21
N HIS A 194 -26.73 -17.72 -3.91
CA HIS A 194 -27.50 -18.61 -4.76
C HIS A 194 -28.93 -18.77 -4.21
N ALA A 195 -29.48 -17.74 -3.56
CA ALA A 195 -30.80 -17.82 -2.92
C ALA A 195 -31.71 -16.60 -3.13
N LEU A 196 -31.44 -15.69 -4.08
CA LEU A 196 -32.43 -14.69 -4.52
C LEU A 196 -32.19 -14.30 -5.99
N CYS A 197 -32.48 -15.22 -6.90
CA CYS A 197 -33.02 -14.96 -8.25
C CYS A 197 -33.82 -16.19 -8.67
#